data_AF-A0A9P7XYR6-F1
#
_entry.id   AF-A0A9P7XYR6-F1
#
_cell.length_a   1.000
_cell.length_b   1.000
_cell.length_c   1.000
_cell.angle_alpha   90.00
_cell.angle_beta   90.00
_cell.angle_gamma   90.00
#
_symmetry.space_group_name_H-M   'P 1'
#
loop_
_entity.id
_entity.type
_entity.pdbx_description
1 polymer ?
#
loop_
_entity_poly.entity_id
_entity_poly.type
_entity_poly.pdbx_seq_one_letter_code
_entity_poly.pdbx_strand_id
1 'polypeptide(L)'
;MVFKSTFSILLVATLAVISNLTPQAEAHSWADCIDWKPDGSSNQWTKGKCLGYARRYPTKPKFASLDDADPNRHYQQAHKNVNSQPACSDGKVGEEPGADETRPAKIPDAYYKTSGKNSAWGKMTVTTAGDTLCVRWPAKNHAGDRDGGRVLINWMKDDLKKNHPQSELNKFQITTLDYSACDKAQNSDVRPCGGCFKVPAKSTPGMYLLQWRWRLNSNEWYTSCADVQVTGSGSSASTTSAAAPLPTCK
;
A
#
# COMPACT_ATOMS: atom_id res chain seq x y z
N MET A 1 -30.94 -61.58 -3.34
CA MET A 1 -30.81 -60.14 -3.68
C MET A 1 -30.43 -59.40 -2.41
N VAL A 2 -29.34 -58.64 -2.39
CA VAL A 2 -29.03 -57.46 -1.56
C VAL A 2 -27.50 -57.34 -1.58
N PHE A 3 -26.94 -56.59 -2.53
CA PHE A 3 -25.55 -56.11 -2.53
C PHE A 3 -25.37 -55.09 -3.66
N LYS A 4 -26.02 -53.91 -3.58
CA LYS A 4 -25.82 -52.82 -4.55
C LYS A 4 -25.94 -51.40 -3.97
N SER A 5 -25.82 -51.19 -2.66
CA SER A 5 -26.11 -49.88 -2.05
C SER A 5 -25.08 -49.40 -1.02
N THR A 6 -23.80 -49.68 -1.22
CA THR A 6 -22.72 -49.14 -0.36
C THR A 6 -21.66 -48.35 -1.13
N PHE A 7 -21.59 -48.48 -2.45
CA PHE A 7 -20.56 -47.79 -3.26
C PHE A 7 -20.89 -46.32 -3.57
N SER A 8 -22.17 -45.92 -3.52
CA SER A 8 -22.57 -44.54 -3.85
C SER A 8 -22.38 -43.54 -2.71
N ILE A 9 -22.26 -43.99 -1.45
CA ILE A 9 -22.14 -43.10 -0.29
C ILE A 9 -20.68 -42.63 -0.10
N LEU A 10 -19.70 -43.45 -0.46
CA LEU A 10 -18.28 -43.12 -0.36
C LEU A 10 -17.82 -42.04 -1.36
N LEU A 11 -18.45 -41.95 -2.54
CA LEU A 11 -18.10 -40.97 -3.57
C LEU A 11 -18.59 -39.55 -3.24
N VAL A 12 -19.72 -39.44 -2.53
CA VAL A 12 -20.30 -38.14 -2.13
C VAL A 12 -19.55 -37.53 -0.95
N ALA A 13 -19.08 -38.36 -0.01
CA ALA A 13 -18.28 -37.91 1.12
C ALA A 13 -16.88 -37.41 0.69
N THR A 14 -16.29 -37.99 -0.36
CA THR A 14 -14.97 -37.56 -0.88
C THR A 14 -15.06 -36.24 -1.66
N LEU A 15 -16.12 -36.00 -2.43
CA LEU A 15 -16.31 -34.70 -3.10
C LEU A 15 -16.54 -33.54 -2.13
N ALA A 16 -17.28 -33.76 -1.03
CA ALA A 16 -17.56 -32.71 -0.04
C ALA A 16 -16.32 -32.24 0.74
N VAL A 17 -15.33 -33.12 0.92
CA VAL A 17 -14.05 -32.77 1.58
C VAL A 17 -13.13 -31.98 0.64
N ILE A 18 -13.20 -32.21 -0.67
CA ILE A 18 -12.36 -31.51 -1.66
C ILE A 18 -12.89 -30.09 -1.96
N SER A 19 -14.20 -29.85 -1.85
CA SER A 19 -14.79 -28.52 -2.04
C SER A 19 -14.44 -27.48 -0.97
N ASN A 20 -13.86 -27.88 0.18
CA ASN A 20 -13.34 -26.96 1.19
C ASN A 20 -11.85 -26.61 0.99
N LEU A 21 -11.20 -27.15 -0.04
CA LEU A 21 -9.86 -26.78 -0.47
C LEU A 21 -9.93 -25.75 -1.60
N THR A 22 -10.86 -24.79 -1.54
CA THR A 22 -10.67 -23.57 -2.31
C THR A 22 -9.43 -22.90 -1.73
N PRO A 23 -8.34 -22.72 -2.49
CA PRO A 23 -7.24 -21.90 -2.01
C PRO A 23 -7.86 -20.55 -1.66
N GLN A 24 -7.81 -20.19 -0.37
CA GLN A 24 -8.05 -18.80 -0.02
C GLN A 24 -7.01 -18.03 -0.82
N ALA A 25 -7.47 -17.21 -1.75
CA ALA A 25 -6.58 -16.32 -2.48
C ALA A 25 -5.95 -15.42 -1.41
N GLU A 26 -4.73 -15.75 -0.99
CA GLU A 26 -3.89 -14.84 -0.22
C GLU A 26 -3.70 -13.60 -1.08
N ALA A 27 -4.08 -12.48 -0.51
CA ALA A 27 -4.38 -11.27 -1.23
C ALA A 27 -3.71 -10.14 -0.48
N HIS A 28 -2.41 -10.31 -0.29
CA HIS A 28 -1.68 -9.63 0.74
C HIS A 28 -0.86 -8.50 0.16
N SER A 29 -1.51 -7.39 -0.15
CA SER A 29 -0.87 -6.26 -0.81
C SER A 29 -0.45 -5.16 0.15
N TRP A 30 0.51 -4.35 -0.28
CA TRP A 30 1.13 -3.27 0.48
C TRP A 30 1.64 -2.19 -0.47
N ALA A 31 1.90 -0.99 0.06
CA ALA A 31 2.60 0.03 -0.72
C ALA A 31 4.10 -0.30 -0.79
N ASP A 32 4.55 -0.75 -1.97
CA ASP A 32 5.97 -1.00 -2.25
C ASP A 32 6.76 0.31 -2.43
N CYS A 33 6.12 1.31 -3.01
CA CYS A 33 6.70 2.64 -3.18
C CYS A 33 5.66 3.72 -2.94
N ILE A 34 6.02 4.75 -2.19
CA ILE A 34 5.14 5.88 -1.85
C ILE A 34 5.31 7.05 -2.83
N ASP A 35 6.51 7.17 -3.40
CA ASP A 35 6.81 8.17 -4.42
C ASP A 35 7.46 7.54 -5.66
N TRP A 36 6.68 6.78 -6.40
CA TRP A 36 7.08 6.20 -7.67
C TRP A 36 7.19 7.28 -8.74
N LYS A 37 8.33 7.36 -9.42
CA LYS A 37 8.50 8.19 -10.62
C LYS A 37 8.60 7.27 -11.83
N PRO A 38 7.53 7.15 -12.63
CA PRO A 38 7.58 6.34 -13.84
C PRO A 38 8.57 6.92 -14.86
N ASP A 39 9.20 6.06 -15.64
CA ASP A 39 10.08 6.47 -16.74
C ASP A 39 9.24 6.92 -17.93
N GLY A 40 9.12 8.23 -18.14
CA GLY A 40 8.36 8.83 -19.23
C GLY A 40 6.92 9.22 -18.86
N SER A 41 6.06 9.39 -19.86
CA SER A 41 4.70 9.94 -19.70
C SER A 41 3.60 8.89 -19.55
N SER A 42 3.93 7.60 -19.59
CA SER A 42 2.95 6.53 -19.41
C SER A 42 2.90 6.06 -17.95
N ASN A 43 1.72 5.67 -17.47
CA ASN A 43 1.51 5.00 -16.18
C ASN A 43 2.08 3.56 -16.18
N GLN A 44 3.37 3.42 -16.50
CA GLN A 44 4.11 2.17 -16.40
C GLN A 44 4.64 2.04 -14.98
N TRP A 45 4.18 1.02 -14.28
CA TRP A 45 4.57 0.71 -12.90
C TRP A 45 5.80 -0.20 -12.85
N THR A 46 6.17 -0.81 -13.97
CA THR A 46 7.36 -1.63 -14.17
C THR A 46 8.64 -0.82 -14.41
N LYS A 47 8.56 0.36 -15.02
CA LYS A 47 9.71 1.20 -15.40
C LYS A 47 9.69 2.52 -14.68
N GLY A 48 10.68 2.77 -13.86
CA GLY A 48 10.75 3.94 -13.01
C GLY A 48 11.67 3.75 -11.82
N LYS A 49 11.62 4.71 -10.91
CA LYS A 49 12.39 4.71 -9.68
C LYS A 49 11.52 5.06 -8.48
N CYS A 50 11.77 4.39 -7.37
CA CYS A 50 11.13 4.76 -6.11
C CYS A 50 11.91 5.88 -5.43
N LEU A 51 11.23 7.00 -5.18
CA LEU A 51 11.82 8.16 -4.51
C LEU A 51 11.50 8.27 -3.02
N GLY A 52 10.60 7.45 -2.51
CA GLY A 52 10.28 7.37 -1.09
C GLY A 52 9.45 6.16 -0.76
N TYR A 53 9.64 5.63 0.44
CA TYR A 53 9.11 4.34 0.86
C TYR A 53 8.22 4.47 2.11
N ALA A 54 7.53 3.39 2.45
CA ALA A 54 6.87 3.26 3.75
C ALA A 54 7.90 3.25 4.89
N ARG A 55 7.43 3.44 6.13
CA ARG A 55 8.28 3.36 7.32
C ARG A 55 9.02 2.02 7.34
N ARG A 56 10.30 2.08 7.69
CA ARG A 56 11.18 0.91 7.87
C ARG A 56 11.10 -0.07 6.69
N TYR A 57 11.00 0.46 5.47
CA TYR A 57 11.00 -0.36 4.26
C TYR A 57 12.41 -0.83 3.92
N PRO A 58 12.69 -2.13 3.71
CA PRO A 58 14.04 -2.58 3.38
C PRO A 58 14.61 -1.89 2.12
N THR A 59 15.94 -1.72 2.03
CA THR A 59 16.59 -1.05 0.87
C THR A 59 16.80 -1.94 -0.36
N LYS A 60 16.65 -3.27 -0.24
CA LYS A 60 16.79 -4.22 -1.35
C LYS A 60 15.62 -5.23 -1.44
N PRO A 61 14.35 -4.80 -1.38
CA PRO A 61 13.25 -5.73 -1.52
C PRO A 61 13.10 -6.12 -2.99
N LYS A 62 12.82 -7.39 -3.26
CA LYS A 62 12.33 -7.82 -4.57
C LYS A 62 10.85 -7.44 -4.64
N PHE A 63 10.42 -6.88 -5.77
CA PHE A 63 9.01 -6.56 -5.99
C PHE A 63 8.16 -7.82 -5.82
N ALA A 64 7.05 -7.69 -5.08
CA ALA A 64 6.06 -8.74 -4.83
C ALA A 64 6.52 -10.03 -4.10
N SER A 65 7.78 -10.17 -3.69
CA SER A 65 8.27 -11.40 -3.05
C SER A 65 7.92 -11.53 -1.56
N LEU A 66 7.01 -10.71 -1.03
CA LEU A 66 6.93 -10.51 0.43
C LEU A 66 6.00 -11.47 1.19
N ASP A 67 5.32 -12.38 0.51
CA ASP A 67 4.63 -13.49 1.19
C ASP A 67 5.66 -14.45 1.85
N ASP A 68 6.93 -14.42 1.36
CA ASP A 68 8.08 -15.13 1.91
C ASP A 68 9.10 -14.19 2.59
N ALA A 69 8.77 -12.92 2.84
CA ALA A 69 9.74 -11.95 3.34
C ALA A 69 9.77 -11.81 4.86
N ASP A 70 10.98 -11.63 5.35
CA ASP A 70 11.27 -11.12 6.69
C ASP A 70 11.78 -9.67 6.60
N PRO A 71 11.06 -8.66 7.13
CA PRO A 71 9.75 -8.77 7.77
C PRO A 71 8.58 -8.76 6.76
N ASN A 72 7.51 -9.45 7.12
CA ASN A 72 6.21 -9.41 6.46
C ASN A 72 5.72 -7.95 6.27
N ARG A 73 5.12 -7.57 5.13
CA ARG A 73 4.61 -6.19 4.88
C ARG A 73 3.10 -6.05 4.78
N HIS A 74 2.34 -7.14 4.79
CA HIS A 74 0.90 -7.12 4.70
C HIS A 74 0.27 -6.86 6.07
N TYR A 75 0.23 -5.60 6.53
CA TYR A 75 -0.53 -5.32 7.76
C TYR A 75 -2.04 -5.37 7.48
N GLN A 76 -2.65 -6.52 7.82
CA GLN A 76 -4.09 -6.71 7.81
C GLN A 76 -4.68 -6.30 9.16
N GLN A 77 -5.47 -5.23 9.15
CA GLN A 77 -6.20 -4.78 10.35
C GLN A 77 -7.19 -5.87 10.80
N ALA A 78 -7.39 -6.00 12.11
CA ALA A 78 -8.35 -6.94 12.64
C ALA A 78 -9.75 -6.72 12.03
N HIS A 79 -10.45 -7.81 11.70
CA HIS A 79 -11.76 -7.75 11.05
C HIS A 79 -12.82 -7.09 11.96
N LYS A 80 -12.65 -7.24 13.28
CA LYS A 80 -13.50 -6.63 14.30
C LYS A 80 -12.95 -5.28 14.73
N ASN A 81 -13.85 -4.31 14.88
CA ASN A 81 -13.53 -2.96 15.33
C ASN A 81 -12.41 -2.32 14.50
N VAL A 82 -12.43 -2.49 13.18
CA VAL A 82 -11.37 -1.99 12.28
C VAL A 82 -11.01 -0.51 12.53
N ASN A 83 -11.97 0.31 12.94
CA ASN A 83 -11.78 1.73 13.22
C ASN A 83 -11.02 2.03 14.54
N SER A 84 -10.93 1.07 15.47
CA SER A 84 -10.11 1.20 16.68
C SER A 84 -8.70 0.63 16.51
N GLN A 85 -8.45 -0.12 15.44
CA GLN A 85 -7.13 -0.68 15.15
C GLN A 85 -6.11 0.44 14.89
N PRO A 86 -4.82 0.22 15.17
CA PRO A 86 -3.77 1.10 14.71
C PRO A 86 -3.87 1.31 13.21
N ALA A 87 -3.76 2.56 12.78
CA ALA A 87 -3.76 2.89 11.37
C ALA A 87 -2.47 2.45 10.67
N CYS A 88 -1.36 2.48 11.40
CA CYS A 88 -0.07 1.95 10.95
C CYS A 88 0.25 0.72 11.78
N SER A 89 0.91 -0.26 11.17
CA SER A 89 1.32 -1.46 11.89
C SER A 89 2.23 -1.12 13.06
N ASP A 90 2.04 -1.82 14.18
CA ASP A 90 2.99 -1.85 15.29
C ASP A 90 3.77 -3.17 15.38
N GLY A 91 3.60 -4.05 14.39
CA GLY A 91 4.16 -5.39 14.35
C GLY A 91 3.59 -6.36 15.40
N LYS A 92 2.50 -6.01 16.08
CA LYS A 92 1.94 -6.79 17.19
C LYS A 92 0.46 -7.09 17.03
N VAL A 93 -0.33 -6.14 16.54
CA VAL A 93 -1.79 -6.29 16.40
C VAL A 93 -2.21 -6.32 14.93
N GLY A 94 -3.40 -6.87 14.67
CA GLY A 94 -3.91 -7.17 13.33
C GLY A 94 -4.31 -8.63 13.24
N GLU A 95 -5.06 -8.99 12.18
CA GLU A 95 -5.13 -10.40 11.80
C GLU A 95 -3.74 -10.86 11.33
N GLU A 96 -3.08 -9.99 10.57
CA GLU A 96 -1.69 -10.12 10.17
C GLU A 96 -0.97 -8.84 10.57
N PRO A 97 -0.09 -8.86 11.58
CA PRO A 97 0.50 -7.64 12.08
C PRO A 97 1.39 -6.91 11.05
N GLY A 98 2.01 -7.63 10.10
CA GLY A 98 2.98 -7.05 9.18
C GLY A 98 4.21 -6.46 9.90
N ALA A 99 4.97 -5.65 9.18
CA ALA A 99 6.22 -5.06 9.67
C ALA A 99 5.93 -3.86 10.56
N ASP A 100 6.76 -3.68 11.58
CA ASP A 100 6.65 -2.55 12.49
C ASP A 100 6.81 -1.21 11.74
N GLU A 101 5.69 -0.52 11.54
CA GLU A 101 5.58 0.84 11.02
C GLU A 101 5.28 1.84 12.14
N THR A 102 5.55 1.46 13.39
CA THR A 102 5.45 2.37 14.52
C THR A 102 6.35 3.56 14.28
N ARG A 103 5.80 4.68 14.70
CA ARG A 103 6.49 5.94 14.76
C ARG A 103 7.80 5.85 15.58
N PRO A 104 8.97 6.18 15.00
CA PRO A 104 10.20 6.31 15.76
C PRO A 104 10.21 7.63 16.55
N ALA A 105 11.05 7.71 17.59
CA ALA A 105 11.27 8.96 18.32
C ALA A 105 11.88 10.06 17.43
N LYS A 106 12.73 9.69 16.46
CA LYS A 106 13.22 10.56 15.41
C LYS A 106 12.85 9.97 14.06
N ILE A 107 12.08 10.69 13.26
CA ILE A 107 11.63 10.23 11.93
C ILE A 107 12.77 9.68 11.07
N PRO A 108 13.95 10.33 10.99
CA PRO A 108 15.04 9.80 10.19
C PRO A 108 15.38 8.35 10.53
N ASP A 109 15.23 7.88 11.77
CA ASP A 109 15.59 6.51 12.16
C ASP A 109 14.74 5.43 11.45
N ALA A 110 13.56 5.79 10.90
CA ALA A 110 12.73 4.88 10.09
C ALA A 110 13.06 4.88 8.58
N TYR A 111 13.97 5.74 8.10
CA TYR A 111 14.30 5.89 6.67
C TYR A 111 15.81 5.96 6.38
N TYR A 112 16.59 6.36 7.38
CA TYR A 112 18.03 6.59 7.31
C TYR A 112 18.64 6.08 8.62
N LYS A 113 19.50 5.07 8.59
CA LYS A 113 20.24 4.73 9.81
C LYS A 113 21.28 5.83 10.08
N THR A 114 21.26 6.38 11.28
CA THR A 114 22.16 7.46 11.76
C THR A 114 23.59 6.99 12.10
N SER A 115 23.97 5.74 11.81
CA SER A 115 25.37 5.26 11.79
C SER A 115 25.54 3.88 11.14
N GLY A 116 26.66 3.67 10.44
CA GLY A 116 27.04 2.40 9.79
C GLY A 116 26.86 2.39 8.27
N LYS A 117 27.73 1.67 7.55
CA LYS A 117 27.96 1.80 6.08
C LYS A 117 26.82 1.36 5.14
N ASN A 118 25.59 1.10 5.59
CA ASN A 118 24.44 0.84 4.72
C ASN A 118 23.13 1.20 5.45
N SER A 119 22.25 2.00 4.83
CA SER A 119 20.89 2.19 5.38
C SER A 119 20.13 0.86 5.27
N ALA A 120 19.60 0.36 6.40
CA ALA A 120 18.69 -0.78 6.39
C ALA A 120 17.34 -0.40 5.76
N TRP A 121 16.98 0.89 5.80
CA TRP A 121 15.68 1.41 5.40
C TRP A 121 15.75 2.31 4.16
N GLY A 122 14.68 2.28 3.38
CA GLY A 122 14.44 3.12 2.22
C GLY A 122 14.23 4.57 2.63
N LYS A 123 14.54 5.49 1.73
CA LYS A 123 14.45 6.93 1.98
C LYS A 123 13.00 7.42 2.20
N MET A 124 12.89 8.52 2.93
CA MET A 124 11.65 9.25 3.18
C MET A 124 11.25 10.08 1.95
N THR A 125 9.95 10.18 1.68
CA THR A 125 9.45 11.09 0.64
C THR A 125 9.58 12.56 1.07
N VAL A 126 10.07 13.40 0.17
CA VAL A 126 10.09 14.86 0.31
C VAL A 126 9.37 15.46 -0.89
N THR A 127 8.44 16.39 -0.66
CA THR A 127 7.55 16.92 -1.69
C THR A 127 7.13 18.36 -1.38
N THR A 128 6.46 19.03 -2.32
CA THR A 128 5.81 20.33 -2.11
C THR A 128 4.29 20.23 -2.24
N ALA A 129 3.57 21.24 -1.76
CA ALA A 129 2.13 21.31 -1.93
C ALA A 129 1.75 21.41 -3.42
N GLY A 130 0.78 20.61 -3.87
CA GLY A 130 0.36 20.56 -5.28
C GLY A 130 1.19 19.62 -6.18
N ASP A 131 2.28 19.05 -5.67
CA ASP A 131 3.03 18.02 -6.38
C ASP A 131 2.20 16.76 -6.61
N THR A 132 2.62 15.98 -7.60
CA THR A 132 2.07 14.64 -7.85
C THR A 132 2.95 13.60 -7.15
N LEU A 133 2.34 12.82 -6.27
CA LEU A 133 2.91 11.59 -5.73
C LEU A 133 2.21 10.39 -6.36
N CYS A 134 2.96 9.33 -6.63
CA CYS A 134 2.42 8.08 -7.13
C CYS A 134 2.79 6.94 -6.22
N VAL A 135 1.80 6.16 -5.80
CA VAL A 135 2.02 4.96 -4.98
C VAL A 135 2.00 3.74 -5.90
N ARG A 136 2.91 2.81 -5.66
CA ARG A 136 3.00 1.53 -6.38
C ARG A 136 2.82 0.38 -5.40
N TRP A 137 2.10 -0.66 -5.83
CA TRP A 137 1.84 -1.88 -5.06
C TRP A 137 1.80 -3.12 -5.97
N PRO A 138 2.04 -4.33 -5.45
CA PRO A 138 1.79 -5.57 -6.17
C PRO A 138 0.30 -5.91 -6.18
N ALA A 139 -0.21 -6.44 -7.30
CA ALA A 139 -1.63 -6.78 -7.40
C ALA A 139 -2.04 -7.98 -6.55
N LYS A 140 -1.12 -8.92 -6.27
CA LYS A 140 -1.39 -10.13 -5.48
C LYS A 140 -2.63 -10.86 -5.97
N ASN A 141 -2.62 -11.23 -7.24
CA ASN A 141 -3.67 -11.93 -7.98
C ASN A 141 -4.94 -11.09 -8.29
N HIS A 142 -5.14 -9.95 -7.63
CA HIS A 142 -6.31 -9.06 -7.79
C HIS A 142 -6.21 -8.02 -8.92
N ALA A 143 -5.31 -8.23 -9.89
CA ALA A 143 -5.18 -7.32 -11.02
C ALA A 143 -6.38 -7.31 -11.99
N GLY A 144 -7.22 -8.34 -11.92
CA GLY A 144 -8.38 -8.52 -12.80
C GLY A 144 -9.72 -8.22 -12.14
N ASP A 145 -9.72 -7.88 -10.85
CA ASP A 145 -10.93 -7.70 -10.06
C ASP A 145 -11.57 -6.36 -10.38
N ARG A 146 -12.48 -6.41 -11.37
CA ARG A 146 -13.20 -5.25 -11.89
C ARG A 146 -14.27 -4.70 -10.92
N ASP A 147 -14.58 -5.44 -9.86
CA ASP A 147 -15.60 -5.08 -8.86
C ASP A 147 -15.04 -4.42 -7.57
N GLY A 148 -14.02 -3.58 -7.71
CA GLY A 148 -13.94 -2.40 -6.84
C GLY A 148 -12.97 -2.44 -5.67
N GLY A 149 -11.81 -3.08 -5.83
CA GLY A 149 -10.66 -2.82 -4.97
C GLY A 149 -10.30 -1.32 -5.03
N ARG A 150 -10.55 -0.60 -3.93
CA ARG A 150 -10.25 0.83 -3.82
C ARG A 150 -9.12 1.02 -2.82
N VAL A 151 -8.13 1.79 -3.22
CA VAL A 151 -7.08 2.27 -2.33
C VAL A 151 -7.48 3.65 -1.84
N LEU A 152 -7.70 3.78 -0.54
CA LEU A 152 -7.88 5.07 0.11
C LEU A 152 -6.51 5.67 0.42
N ILE A 153 -6.33 6.94 0.08
CA ILE A 153 -5.16 7.72 0.48
C ILE A 153 -5.58 8.67 1.59
N ASN A 154 -5.10 8.42 2.81
CA ASN A 154 -5.26 9.33 3.93
C ASN A 154 -3.99 10.17 4.09
N TRP A 155 -4.18 11.48 4.29
CA TRP A 155 -3.13 12.48 4.33
C TRP A 155 -3.34 13.42 5.51
N MET A 156 -2.69 13.13 6.62
CA MET A 156 -2.87 13.84 7.87
C MET A 156 -1.62 14.65 8.19
N LYS A 157 -1.80 15.95 8.45
CA LYS A 157 -0.74 16.75 9.08
C LYS A 157 -0.59 16.24 10.51
N ASP A 158 0.54 15.63 10.80
CA ASP A 158 0.80 15.01 12.08
C ASP A 158 1.95 15.78 12.73
N ASP A 159 1.72 16.32 13.93
CA ASP A 159 2.75 16.97 14.75
C ASP A 159 3.70 15.96 15.39
N LEU A 160 3.48 14.71 15.05
CA LEU A 160 4.44 13.66 15.10
C LEU A 160 4.69 13.15 16.53
N LYS A 161 3.62 12.95 17.33
CA LYS A 161 3.74 12.60 18.76
C LYS A 161 3.20 11.24 19.19
N LYS A 162 2.35 10.56 18.41
CA LYS A 162 1.79 9.24 18.78
C LYS A 162 1.36 8.42 17.55
N ASN A 163 1.10 7.13 17.74
CA ASN A 163 0.37 6.32 16.77
C ASN A 163 -1.12 6.69 16.82
N HIS A 164 -1.77 6.63 15.67
CA HIS A 164 -3.17 7.02 15.52
C HIS A 164 -4.06 5.80 15.28
N PRO A 165 -5.27 5.76 15.86
CA PRO A 165 -6.27 4.76 15.48
C PRO A 165 -6.80 5.05 14.07
N GLN A 166 -7.30 4.02 13.41
CA GLN A 166 -7.83 4.13 12.05
C GLN A 166 -9.00 5.12 11.93
N SER A 167 -9.84 5.23 12.96
CA SER A 167 -10.94 6.20 13.05
C SER A 167 -10.49 7.65 12.93
N GLU A 168 -9.26 7.97 13.35
CA GLU A 168 -8.70 9.31 13.20
C GLU A 168 -8.26 9.55 11.76
N LEU A 169 -7.50 8.61 11.17
CA LEU A 169 -6.99 8.74 9.80
C LEU A 169 -8.09 8.75 8.74
N ASN A 170 -9.21 8.06 8.97
CA ASN A 170 -10.35 8.07 8.05
C ASN A 170 -10.91 9.49 7.80
N LYS A 171 -10.69 10.44 8.72
CA LYS A 171 -11.14 11.84 8.56
C LYS A 171 -10.28 12.63 7.58
N PHE A 172 -9.13 12.09 7.20
CA PHE A 172 -8.11 12.75 6.38
C PHE A 172 -7.96 12.09 5.00
N GLN A 173 -8.98 11.36 4.54
CA GLN A 173 -8.99 10.83 3.18
C GLN A 173 -8.99 11.97 2.16
N ILE A 174 -8.03 11.97 1.24
CA ILE A 174 -7.92 12.98 0.18
C ILE A 174 -8.27 12.46 -1.21
N THR A 175 -8.15 11.15 -1.44
CA THR A 175 -8.52 10.55 -2.71
C THR A 175 -8.76 9.05 -2.59
N THR A 176 -9.25 8.46 -3.68
CA THR A 176 -9.31 7.02 -3.90
C THR A 176 -8.58 6.70 -5.20
N LEU A 177 -7.73 5.66 -5.19
CA LEU A 177 -7.07 5.11 -6.38
C LEU A 177 -7.72 3.77 -6.74
N ASP A 178 -7.71 3.45 -8.03
CA ASP A 178 -8.12 2.14 -8.52
C ASP A 178 -7.01 1.13 -8.24
N TYR A 179 -7.31 0.11 -7.42
CA TYR A 179 -6.35 -0.94 -7.09
C TYR A 179 -5.89 -1.71 -8.34
N SER A 180 -6.80 -1.87 -9.31
CA SER A 180 -6.61 -2.65 -10.54
C SER A 180 -5.90 -1.89 -11.67
N ALA A 181 -5.47 -0.65 -11.41
CA ALA A 181 -4.68 0.17 -12.34
C ALA A 181 -3.25 -0.39 -12.50
N CYS A 182 -3.15 -1.51 -13.20
CA CYS A 182 -1.96 -2.35 -13.28
C CYS A 182 -1.34 -2.37 -14.68
N ASP A 183 -0.02 -2.58 -14.72
CA ASP A 183 0.68 -2.87 -15.97
C ASP A 183 0.18 -4.19 -16.56
N LYS A 184 0.25 -4.34 -17.89
CA LYS A 184 0.03 -5.64 -18.52
C LYS A 184 1.21 -6.57 -18.15
N ALA A 185 1.00 -7.50 -17.24
CA ALA A 185 1.98 -8.56 -16.91
C ALA A 185 1.36 -9.95 -17.03
N GLN A 186 2.16 -10.99 -17.26
CA GLN A 186 1.64 -12.36 -17.35
C GLN A 186 1.24 -12.93 -15.99
N ASN A 187 2.05 -12.70 -14.96
CA ASN A 187 1.77 -13.16 -13.60
C ASN A 187 0.94 -12.10 -12.85
N SER A 188 -0.27 -12.46 -12.42
CA SER A 188 -1.18 -11.57 -11.67
C SER A 188 -0.76 -11.34 -10.23
N ASP A 189 0.06 -12.23 -9.64
CA ASP A 189 0.56 -12.08 -8.27
C ASP A 189 1.54 -10.90 -8.16
N VAL A 190 2.54 -10.90 -9.04
CA VAL A 190 3.62 -9.92 -9.05
C VAL A 190 3.39 -8.78 -10.04
N ARG A 191 2.16 -8.58 -10.49
CA ARG A 191 1.84 -7.53 -11.45
C ARG A 191 1.93 -6.16 -10.77
N PRO A 192 2.74 -5.22 -11.27
CA PRO A 192 2.82 -3.89 -10.69
C PRO A 192 1.57 -3.07 -10.99
N CYS A 193 1.02 -2.47 -9.95
CA CYS A 193 -0.11 -1.56 -10.01
C CYS A 193 0.25 -0.26 -9.30
N GLY A 194 -0.52 0.79 -9.59
CA GLY A 194 -0.27 2.06 -8.94
C GLY A 194 -1.32 3.09 -9.24
N GLY A 195 -1.19 4.22 -8.56
CA GLY A 195 -2.02 5.38 -8.80
C GLY A 195 -1.36 6.64 -8.30
N CYS A 196 -1.62 7.74 -8.99
CA CYS A 196 -1.09 9.05 -8.66
C CYS A 196 -2.16 9.94 -8.06
N PHE A 197 -1.75 10.81 -7.14
CA PHE A 197 -2.62 11.81 -6.53
C PHE A 197 -1.86 13.12 -6.32
N LYS A 198 -2.62 14.20 -6.18
CA LYS A 198 -2.08 15.53 -5.87
C LYS A 198 -1.95 15.70 -4.36
N VAL A 199 -0.77 16.10 -3.91
CA VAL A 199 -0.59 16.64 -2.55
C VAL A 199 -1.52 17.84 -2.41
N PRO A 200 -2.38 17.92 -1.37
CA PRO A 200 -3.32 19.03 -1.25
C PRO A 200 -2.62 20.38 -1.32
N ALA A 201 -3.10 21.28 -2.20
CA ALA A 201 -2.47 22.58 -2.45
C ALA A 201 -2.36 23.46 -1.20
N LYS A 202 -3.25 23.23 -0.21
CA LYS A 202 -3.24 23.91 1.10
C LYS A 202 -2.32 23.25 2.13
N SER A 203 -1.51 22.26 1.75
CA SER A 203 -0.55 21.65 2.66
C SER A 203 0.52 22.67 3.02
N THR A 204 0.64 22.95 4.32
CA THR A 204 1.69 23.83 4.85
C THR A 204 2.99 23.04 5.03
N PRO A 205 4.16 23.70 5.07
CA PRO A 205 5.41 23.03 5.43
C PRO A 205 5.30 22.24 6.73
N GLY A 206 5.88 21.05 6.75
CA GLY A 206 5.87 20.16 7.91
C GLY A 206 5.79 18.70 7.52
N MET A 207 5.65 17.86 8.54
CA MET A 207 5.56 16.42 8.38
C MET A 207 4.10 15.97 8.27
N TYR A 208 3.88 15.00 7.40
CA TYR A 208 2.58 14.40 7.14
C TYR A 208 2.67 12.89 7.26
N LEU A 209 1.62 12.30 7.83
CA LEU A 209 1.38 10.87 7.77
C LEU A 209 0.54 10.58 6.52
N LEU A 210 1.11 9.80 5.62
CA LEU A 210 0.41 9.20 4.48
C LEU A 210 0.07 7.74 4.82
N GLN A 211 -1.18 7.36 4.58
CA GLN A 211 -1.61 5.97 4.62
C GLN A 211 -2.13 5.55 3.25
N TRP A 212 -1.56 4.47 2.72
CA TRP A 212 -2.17 3.65 1.70
C TRP A 212 -3.05 2.62 2.39
N ARG A 213 -4.35 2.58 2.10
CA ARG A 213 -5.30 1.68 2.75
C ARG A 213 -6.22 1.03 1.72
N TRP A 214 -6.08 -0.27 1.54
CA TRP A 214 -6.85 -1.03 0.58
C TRP A 214 -7.85 -1.95 1.28
N ARG A 215 -9.03 -2.11 0.67
CA ARG A 215 -10.02 -3.09 1.07
C ARG A 215 -10.11 -4.19 0.04
N LEU A 216 -9.83 -5.41 0.47
CA LEU A 216 -10.02 -6.60 -0.34
C LEU A 216 -11.49 -7.05 -0.30
N ASN A 217 -11.95 -7.51 0.86
CA ASN A 217 -13.34 -7.91 1.11
C ASN A 217 -13.99 -7.03 2.18
N SER A 218 -15.26 -7.30 2.49
CA SER A 218 -15.94 -6.64 3.60
C SER A 218 -15.18 -6.88 4.92
N ASN A 219 -14.67 -5.80 5.52
CA ASN A 219 -13.87 -5.79 6.75
C ASN A 219 -12.44 -6.33 6.65
N GLU A 220 -11.93 -6.62 5.46
CA GLU A 220 -10.53 -6.99 5.24
C GLU A 220 -9.75 -5.80 4.69
N TRP A 221 -8.92 -5.21 5.56
CA TRP A 221 -8.21 -3.97 5.27
C TRP A 221 -6.71 -4.13 5.43
N TYR A 222 -5.98 -3.76 4.39
CA TYR A 222 -4.53 -3.74 4.37
C TYR A 222 -4.02 -2.31 4.39
N THR A 223 -2.96 -2.05 5.14
CA THR A 223 -2.42 -0.69 5.25
C THR A 223 -0.90 -0.64 5.16
N SER A 224 -0.40 0.46 4.64
CA SER A 224 1.02 0.83 4.71
C SER A 224 1.14 2.32 5.00
N CYS A 225 1.99 2.67 5.95
CA CYS A 225 2.18 4.04 6.40
C CYS A 225 3.55 4.60 6.03
N ALA A 226 3.55 5.87 5.67
CA ALA A 226 4.75 6.63 5.34
C ALA A 226 4.71 8.03 5.96
N ASP A 227 5.88 8.55 6.28
CA ASP A 227 6.09 9.93 6.66
C ASP A 227 6.55 10.70 5.43
N VAL A 228 5.92 11.84 5.20
CA VAL A 228 6.21 12.70 4.05
C VAL A 228 6.55 14.09 4.55
N GLN A 229 7.73 14.58 4.18
CA GLN A 229 8.11 15.97 4.44
C GLN A 229 7.55 16.85 3.33
N VAL A 230 6.61 17.72 3.67
CA VAL A 230 6.20 18.83 2.81
C VAL A 230 7.14 20.00 3.09
N THR A 231 7.84 20.47 2.07
CA THR A 231 8.66 21.68 2.15
C THR A 231 7.85 22.91 1.70
N GLY A 232 8.34 24.11 2.01
CA GLY A 232 7.80 25.35 1.44
C GLY A 232 7.65 25.24 -0.06
N SER A 233 6.59 25.86 -0.60
CA SER A 233 6.34 25.98 -2.04
C SER A 233 7.66 26.35 -2.71
N GLY A 234 8.05 25.63 -3.76
CA GLY A 234 9.13 26.10 -4.60
C GLY A 234 8.75 27.48 -5.12
N SER A 235 9.31 28.55 -4.55
CA SER A 235 9.49 29.82 -5.24
C SER A 235 10.50 29.56 -6.37
N SER A 236 10.05 28.88 -7.42
CA SER A 236 10.68 28.99 -8.73
C SER A 236 9.96 30.11 -9.44
N ALA A 237 10.75 31.10 -9.84
CA ALA A 237 10.34 32.23 -10.64
C ALA A 237 9.36 31.81 -11.74
N SER A 238 8.31 32.61 -11.89
CA SER A 238 7.42 32.61 -13.03
C SER A 238 8.25 32.70 -14.31
N THR A 239 8.44 31.56 -14.98
CA THR A 239 8.67 31.54 -16.42
C THR A 239 7.51 30.76 -17.00
N THR A 240 6.62 31.50 -17.64
CA THR A 240 5.47 31.01 -18.38
C THR A 240 5.93 29.96 -19.40
N SER A 241 5.68 28.70 -19.10
CA SER A 241 5.65 27.65 -20.12
C SER A 241 4.29 26.97 -20.01
N ALA A 242 3.54 27.00 -21.11
CA ALA A 242 2.19 26.50 -21.20
C ALA A 242 2.13 25.06 -20.69
N ALA A 243 1.31 24.82 -19.66
CA ALA A 243 1.04 23.50 -19.14
C ALA A 243 0.43 22.64 -20.25
N ALA A 244 1.14 21.57 -20.63
CA ALA A 244 0.52 20.48 -21.37
C ALA A 244 -0.63 19.91 -20.51
N PRO A 245 -1.77 19.54 -21.12
CA PRO A 245 -2.90 19.03 -20.36
C PRO A 245 -2.50 17.77 -19.59
N LEU A 246 -2.96 17.72 -18.33
CA LEU A 246 -2.94 16.51 -17.52
C LEU A 246 -3.50 15.34 -18.35
N PRO A 247 -2.81 14.19 -18.45
CA PRO A 247 -3.44 13.01 -19.00
C PRO A 247 -4.64 12.68 -18.12
N THR A 248 -5.82 12.79 -18.73
CA THR A 248 -7.08 12.35 -18.13
C THR A 248 -7.07 10.83 -18.09
N CYS A 249 -7.35 10.26 -16.91
CA CYS A 249 -7.59 8.84 -16.76
C CYS A 249 -8.80 8.46 -17.63
N LYS A 250 -8.57 7.61 -18.63
CA LYS A 250 -9.61 6.80 -19.28
C LYS A 250 -9.46 5.36 -18.82
#